data_AF-A0A226RQ22-F1
#
_entry.id   AF-A0A226RQ22-F1
#
_cell.length_a   1.000
_cell.length_b   1.000
_cell.length_c   1.000
_cell.angle_alpha   90.00
_cell.angle_beta   90.00
_cell.angle_gamma   90.00
#
_symmetry.space_group_name_H-M   'P 1'
#
loop_
_entity.id
_entity.type
_entity.pdbx_description
1 polymer ?
#
loop_
_entity_poly.entity_id
_entity_poly.type
_entity_poly.pdbx_seq_one_letter_code
_entity_poly.pdbx_strand_id
1 'polypeptide(L)'
;MAKDDYDVVVFRILVYLYAIFKGKQIFDQHIFLKVISKVEEDYLYRVLEMMQSEGLIEGLQFRKAWGGVVILINDLDDISITSDGIHYLLENSRMKKLKDFLSGQTGAIASLIQLVFTVV
;
A
#
# COMPACT_ATOMS: atom_id res chain seq x y z
N MET A 1 7.17 -13.29 9.48
CA MET A 1 7.19 -12.48 8.24
C MET A 1 7.91 -11.18 8.56
N ALA A 2 8.87 -10.77 7.72
CA ALA A 2 9.63 -9.54 7.95
C ALA A 2 8.74 -8.31 7.71
N LYS A 3 9.00 -7.21 8.40
CA LYS A 3 8.22 -5.96 8.23
C LYS A 3 8.41 -5.35 6.84
N ASP A 4 9.56 -5.60 6.24
CA ASP A 4 9.99 -5.03 4.96
C ASP A 4 9.91 -6.08 3.83
N ASP A 5 9.16 -7.17 4.05
CA ASP A 5 8.81 -8.12 3.01
C ASP A 5 7.91 -7.43 1.97
N TYR A 6 8.19 -7.65 0.68
CA TYR A 6 7.46 -7.05 -0.43
C TYR A 6 5.94 -7.12 -0.24
N ASP A 7 5.42 -8.32 0.08
CA ASP A 7 3.97 -8.52 0.19
C ASP A 7 3.38 -7.81 1.41
N VAL A 8 4.16 -7.62 2.48
CA VAL A 8 3.73 -6.87 3.66
C VAL A 8 3.58 -5.39 3.33
N VAL A 9 4.52 -4.83 2.55
CA VAL A 9 4.46 -3.42 2.11
C VAL A 9 3.31 -3.22 1.12
N VAL A 10 3.18 -4.09 0.12
CA VAL A 10 2.06 -4.07 -0.85
C VAL A 10 0.72 -4.11 -0.11
N PHE A 11 0.56 -5.04 0.85
CA PHE A 11 -0.67 -5.14 1.63
C PHE A 11 -0.96 -3.85 2.41
N ARG A 12 0.04 -3.26 3.07
CA ARG A 12 -0.12 -2.00 3.83
C ARG A 12 -0.58 -0.85 2.93
N ILE A 13 0.02 -0.71 1.74
CA ILE A 13 -0.34 0.30 0.75
C ILE A 13 -1.80 0.07 0.29
N LEU A 14 -2.13 -1.13 -0.16
CA LEU A 14 -3.48 -1.43 -0.66
C LEU A 14 -4.57 -1.22 0.40
N VAL A 15 -4.33 -1.60 1.66
CA VAL A 15 -5.30 -1.36 2.75
C VAL A 15 -5.52 0.15 2.98
N TYR A 16 -4.45 0.94 2.94
CA TYR A 16 -4.55 2.38 3.09
C TYR A 16 -5.34 3.02 1.95
N LEU A 17 -5.01 2.69 0.69
CA LEU A 17 -5.72 3.21 -0.47
C LEU A 17 -7.16 2.73 -0.53
N TYR A 18 -7.43 1.49 -0.10
CA TYR A 18 -8.79 0.97 -0.01
C TYR A 18 -9.63 1.70 1.05
N ALA A 19 -9.01 2.18 2.14
CA ALA A 19 -9.69 3.05 3.10
C ALA A 19 -10.10 4.38 2.47
N ILE A 20 -9.24 4.96 1.64
CA ILE A 20 -9.53 6.18 0.86
C ILE A 20 -10.65 5.93 -0.13
N PHE A 21 -10.55 4.86 -0.92
CA PHE A 21 -11.58 4.45 -1.89
C PHE A 21 -12.96 4.27 -1.24
N LYS A 22 -13.02 3.74 -0.01
CA LYS A 22 -14.27 3.60 0.76
C LYS A 22 -14.77 4.90 1.41
N GLY A 23 -14.07 6.02 1.24
CA GLY A 23 -14.39 7.30 1.90
C GLY A 23 -14.20 7.27 3.41
N LYS A 24 -13.40 6.33 3.94
CA LYS A 24 -13.13 6.20 5.39
C LYS A 24 -11.89 6.99 5.83
N GLN A 25 -11.12 7.50 4.86
CA GLN A 25 -9.92 8.29 5.09
C GLN A 25 -9.69 9.23 3.89
N ILE A 26 -9.00 10.35 4.13
CA ILE A 26 -8.45 11.23 3.10
C ILE A 26 -6.95 10.97 3.01
N PHE A 27 -6.34 11.12 1.84
CA PHE A 27 -4.90 10.99 1.71
C PHE A 27 -4.18 11.95 2.66
N ASP A 28 -3.24 11.39 3.41
CA ASP A 28 -2.37 12.05 4.37
C ASP A 28 -1.03 11.33 4.34
N GLN A 29 0.00 12.01 3.84
CA GLN A 29 1.33 11.45 3.66
C GLN A 29 1.96 10.98 4.98
N HIS A 30 1.70 11.67 6.10
CA HIS A 30 2.24 11.27 7.40
C HIS A 30 1.61 9.96 7.87
N ILE A 31 0.29 9.80 7.72
CA ILE A 31 -0.40 8.54 8.01
C ILE A 31 0.07 7.46 7.05
N PHE A 32 0.20 7.75 5.76
CA PHE A 32 0.67 6.81 4.75
C PHE A 32 2.04 6.23 5.14
N LEU A 33 3.03 7.09 5.38
CA LEU A 33 4.39 6.71 5.80
C LEU A 33 4.40 5.92 7.12
N LYS A 34 3.52 6.27 8.07
CA LYS A 34 3.37 5.53 9.33
C LYS A 34 2.80 4.12 9.12
N VAL A 35 1.94 3.94 8.13
CA VAL A 35 1.27 2.66 7.82
C VAL A 35 2.22 1.70 7.11
N ILE A 36 3.01 2.18 6.15
CA ILE A 36 3.95 1.36 5.38
C ILE A 36 5.21 0.97 6.15
N SER A 37 5.37 1.44 7.40
CA SER A 37 6.57 1.25 8.24
C SER A 37 7.79 1.96 7.65
N LYS A 38 8.86 2.13 8.45
CA LYS A 38 10.12 2.79 8.05
C LYS A 38 10.90 1.96 7.02
N VAL A 39 10.35 1.80 5.83
CA VAL A 39 11.06 1.28 4.68
C VAL A 39 11.94 2.37 4.08
N GLU A 40 13.10 1.98 3.56
CA GLU A 40 13.95 2.90 2.79
C GLU A 40 13.18 3.45 1.58
N GLU A 41 13.35 4.73 1.29
CA GLU A 41 12.60 5.44 0.24
C GLU A 41 12.79 4.80 -1.15
N ASP A 42 14.03 4.48 -1.51
CA ASP A 42 14.36 3.76 -2.76
C ASP A 42 13.69 2.40 -2.86
N TYR A 43 13.44 1.74 -1.73
CA TYR A 43 12.70 0.49 -1.71
C TYR A 43 11.21 0.75 -1.94
N LEU A 44 10.64 1.74 -1.27
CA LEU A 44 9.24 2.14 -1.45
C LEU A 44 8.94 2.51 -2.91
N TYR A 45 9.77 3.32 -3.56
CA TYR A 45 9.54 3.71 -4.96
C TYR A 45 9.63 2.54 -5.92
N ARG A 46 10.53 1.57 -5.68
CA ARG A 46 10.55 0.32 -6.46
C ARG A 46 9.29 -0.52 -6.26
N VAL A 47 8.79 -0.63 -5.02
CA VAL A 47 7.53 -1.33 -4.74
C VAL A 47 6.37 -0.65 -5.45
N LEU A 48 6.29 0.68 -5.40
CA LEU A 48 5.22 1.43 -6.07
C LEU A 48 5.31 1.31 -7.61
N GLU A 49 6.52 1.36 -8.20
CA GLU A 49 6.71 1.13 -9.63
C GLU A 49 6.22 -0.29 -10.03
N MET A 50 6.56 -1.31 -9.24
CA MET A 50 6.10 -2.69 -9.46
C MET A 50 4.59 -2.82 -9.34
N MET A 51 3.98 -2.31 -8.26
CA MET A 51 2.53 -2.35 -8.08
C MET A 51 1.78 -1.67 -9.22
N GLN A 52 2.28 -0.54 -9.75
CA GLN A 52 1.68 0.12 -10.89
C GLN A 52 1.83 -0.70 -12.17
N SER A 53 3.01 -1.30 -12.41
CA SER A 53 3.21 -2.20 -13.55
C SER A 53 2.34 -3.46 -13.51
N GLU A 54 2.01 -3.93 -12.31
CA GLU A 54 1.09 -5.05 -12.06
C GLU A 54 -0.39 -4.63 -12.13
N GLY A 55 -0.65 -3.33 -12.33
CA GLY A 55 -1.99 -2.77 -12.42
C GLY A 55 -2.73 -2.68 -11.09
N LEU A 56 -2.05 -2.84 -9.95
CA LEU A 56 -2.67 -2.79 -8.61
C LEU A 56 -2.98 -1.35 -8.15
N ILE A 57 -2.18 -0.39 -8.63
CA ILE A 57 -2.32 1.04 -8.36
C ILE A 57 -2.14 1.83 -9.66
N GLU A 58 -2.55 3.09 -9.64
CA GLU A 58 -2.38 4.03 -10.74
C GLU A 58 -2.10 5.45 -10.25
N GLY A 59 -1.82 6.37 -11.18
CA GLY A 59 -1.65 7.80 -10.92
C GLY A 59 -0.22 8.25 -10.63
N LEU A 60 0.71 7.33 -10.35
CA LEU A 60 2.10 7.68 -10.11
C LEU A 60 2.92 7.75 -11.41
N GLN A 61 3.90 8.63 -11.43
CA GLN A 61 4.85 8.77 -12.52
C GLN A 61 6.26 8.52 -12.01
N PHE A 62 6.98 7.62 -12.69
CA PHE A 62 8.33 7.22 -12.32
C PHE A 62 9.34 7.58 -13.40
N ARG A 63 10.56 7.89 -12.97
CA ARG A 63 11.72 8.04 -13.85
C ARG A 63 12.91 7.28 -13.29
N LYS A 64 13.67 6.64 -14.17
CA LYS A 64 14.94 6.00 -13.82
C LYS A 64 16.07 7.01 -13.99
N ALA A 65 16.75 7.32 -12.88
CA ALA A 65 17.96 8.12 -12.89
C ALA A 65 19.20 7.24 -13.15
N TRP A 66 20.36 7.88 -13.22
CA TRP A 66 21.63 7.19 -13.37
C TRP A 66 21.83 6.18 -12.23
N GLY A 67 22.35 5.00 -12.57
CA GLY A 67 22.49 3.89 -11.61
C GLY A 67 21.21 3.09 -11.36
N GLY A 68 20.11 3.37 -12.09
CA GLY A 68 18.87 2.60 -11.99
C GLY A 68 18.00 2.95 -10.78
N VAL A 69 18.28 4.07 -10.12
CA VAL A 69 17.46 4.60 -9.02
C VAL A 69 16.11 5.03 -9.58
N VAL A 70 15.04 4.54 -8.96
CA VAL A 70 13.66 4.90 -9.31
C VAL A 70 13.29 6.16 -8.54
N ILE A 71 12.87 7.20 -9.25
CA ILE A 71 12.46 8.48 -8.68
C ILE A 71 10.99 8.71 -9.02
N LEU A 72 10.21 9.13 -8.02
CA LEU A 72 8.85 9.62 -8.22
C LEU A 72 8.89 11.06 -8.74
N ILE A 73 8.16 11.36 -9.82
CA ILE A 73 8.20 12.68 -10.47
C ILE A 73 6.91 13.50 -10.30
N ASN A 74 5.90 12.95 -9.64
CA ASN A 74 4.70 13.64 -9.19
C ASN A 74 4.47 13.42 -7.68
N ASP A 75 3.37 13.94 -7.15
CA ASP A 75 3.08 13.88 -5.73
C ASP A 75 2.53 12.49 -5.34
N LEU A 76 2.84 12.04 -4.12
CA LEU A 76 2.38 10.74 -3.62
C LEU A 76 0.85 10.68 -3.45
N ASP A 77 0.16 11.81 -3.36
CA ASP A 77 -1.30 11.88 -3.21
C ASP A 77 -2.07 11.63 -4.51
N ASP A 78 -1.38 11.63 -5.66
CA ASP A 78 -1.93 11.22 -6.96
C ASP A 78 -2.18 9.70 -7.04
N ILE A 79 -1.66 8.91 -6.09
CA ILE A 79 -1.84 7.45 -6.09
C ILE A 79 -3.30 7.05 -5.85
N SER A 80 -3.80 6.12 -6.66
CA SER A 80 -5.11 5.49 -6.48
C SER A 80 -5.00 3.97 -6.57
N ILE A 81 -5.91 3.27 -5.88
CA ILE A 81 -6.08 1.81 -6.02
C ILE A 81 -6.99 1.53 -7.22
N THR A 82 -6.62 0.54 -8.03
CA THR A 82 -7.41 0.09 -9.18
C THR A 82 -8.44 -0.97 -8.76
N SER A 83 -9.33 -1.37 -9.67
CA SER A 83 -10.18 -2.56 -9.46
C SER A 83 -9.35 -3.82 -9.20
N ASP A 84 -8.26 -4.00 -9.94
CA ASP A 84 -7.39 -5.18 -9.82
C ASP A 84 -6.66 -5.18 -8.48
N GLY A 85 -6.23 -4.02 -7.99
CA GLY A 85 -5.70 -3.85 -6.65
C GLY A 85 -6.70 -4.24 -5.56
N ILE A 86 -7.97 -3.87 -5.72
CA ILE A 86 -9.05 -4.25 -4.80
C ILE A 86 -9.28 -5.77 -4.82
N HIS A 87 -9.42 -6.38 -6.00
CA HIS A 87 -9.59 -7.83 -6.13
C HIS A 87 -8.41 -8.58 -5.53
N TYR A 88 -7.19 -8.14 -5.83
CA TYR A 88 -5.97 -8.71 -5.26
C TYR A 88 -5.98 -8.65 -3.73
N LEU A 89 -6.29 -7.48 -3.15
CA LEU A 89 -6.37 -7.29 -1.70
C LEU A 89 -7.42 -8.20 -1.04
N LEU A 90 -8.59 -8.36 -1.66
CA LEU A 90 -9.73 -9.07 -1.06
C LEU A 90 -9.70 -10.57 -1.28
N GLU A 91 -9.18 -11.03 -2.42
CA GLU A 91 -9.36 -12.41 -2.88
C GLU A 91 -8.09 -13.25 -2.76
N ASN A 92 -6.91 -12.64 -2.88
CA ASN A 92 -5.62 -13.33 -2.86
C ASN A 92 -5.38 -14.03 -1.50
N SER A 93 -4.98 -15.30 -1.55
CA SER A 93 -4.78 -16.13 -0.36
C SER A 93 -3.66 -15.63 0.55
N ARG A 94 -2.61 -15.01 -0.01
CA ARG A 94 -1.50 -14.41 0.73
C ARG A 94 -1.94 -13.12 1.41
N MET A 95 -2.71 -12.27 0.73
CA MET A 95 -3.27 -11.05 1.31
C MET A 95 -4.23 -11.34 2.47
N LYS A 96 -5.06 -12.40 2.37
CA LYS A 96 -5.91 -12.86 3.48
C LYS A 96 -5.09 -13.27 4.71
N LYS A 97 -4.02 -14.05 4.51
CA LYS A 97 -3.11 -14.44 5.61
C LYS A 97 -2.44 -13.22 6.25
N LEU A 98 -2.04 -12.24 5.45
CA LEU A 98 -1.46 -10.98 5.92
C LEU A 98 -2.47 -10.17 6.73
N LYS A 99 -3.72 -10.08 6.28
CA LYS A 99 -4.81 -9.47 7.03
C LYS A 99 -4.94 -10.11 8.40
N ASP A 100 -5.04 -11.44 8.48
CA ASP A 100 -5.21 -12.14 9.75
C ASP A 100 -4.01 -11.93 10.69
N PHE A 101 -2.79 -12.04 10.14
CA PHE A 101 -1.54 -11.82 10.87
C PHE A 101 -1.41 -10.39 11.42
N LEU A 102 -1.78 -9.37 10.64
CA LEU A 102 -1.66 -7.96 11.02
C LEU A 102 -2.85 -7.48 11.86
N SER A 103 -4.02 -8.10 11.75
CA SER A 103 -5.19 -7.81 12.60
C SER A 103 -4.94 -8.18 14.07
N GLY A 104 -4.11 -9.20 14.32
CA GLY A 104 -3.72 -9.60 15.68
C GLY A 104 -2.66 -8.71 16.33
N GLN A 105 -2.17 -7.67 15.64
CA GLN A 105 -1.17 -6.73 16.14
C GLN A 105 -1.82 -5.43 16.61
N THR A 106 -1.06 -4.59 17.32
CA THR A 106 -1.46 -3.22 17.66
C THR A 106 -0.78 -2.20 16.74
N GLY A 107 -1.45 -1.09 16.45
CA GLY A 107 -0.88 0.02 15.67
C GLY A 107 -1.75 0.46 14.49
N ALA A 108 -1.25 1.44 13.73
CA ALA A 108 -2.01 2.12 12.67
C ALA A 108 -2.59 1.15 11.63
N ILE A 109 -1.83 0.12 11.24
CA ILE A 109 -2.30 -0.88 10.27
C ILE A 109 -3.47 -1.72 10.81
N ALA A 110 -3.43 -2.13 12.09
CA ALA A 110 -4.49 -2.94 12.68
C ALA A 110 -5.79 -2.14 12.78
N SER A 111 -5.70 -0.87 13.19
CA SER A 111 -6.83 0.06 13.20
C SER A 111 -7.42 0.28 11.81
N LEU A 112 -6.59 0.44 10.78
CA LEU A 112 -7.05 0.54 9.40
C LEU A 112 -7.75 -0.74 8.94
N ILE A 113 -7.16 -1.93 9.18
CA ILE A 113 -7.79 -3.19 8.78
C ILE A 113 -9.18 -3.32 9.42
N GLN A 114 -9.32 -3.02 10.71
CA GLN A 114 -10.63 -3.00 11.36
C GLN A 114 -11.57 -2.00 10.65
N LEU A 115 -11.10 -0.77 10.40
CA LEU A 115 -11.89 0.25 9.72
C LEU A 115 -12.40 -0.21 8.34
N VAL A 116 -11.56 -0.81 7.48
CA VAL A 116 -11.94 -1.10 6.09
C VAL A 116 -12.67 -2.45 5.91
N PHE A 117 -12.39 -3.42 6.78
CA PHE A 117 -12.90 -4.80 6.67
C PHE A 117 -14.01 -5.15 7.68
N THR A 118 -14.45 -4.22 8.53
CA THR A 118 -15.65 -4.45 9.35
C THR A 118 -16.88 -4.59 8.44
N VAL A 119 -17.61 -5.69 8.63
CA VAL A 119 -18.91 -5.96 8.02
C VAL A 119 -19.93 -5.02 8.66
N VAL A 120 -20.65 -4.25 7.84
CA VAL A 120 -21.88 -3.56 8.28
C VAL A 120 -22.99 -4.60 8.39
#